data_AF-A0A2D6DUD3-F1
#
_entry.id   AF-A0A2D6DUD3-F1
#
_cell.length_a   1.000
_cell.length_b   1.000
_cell.length_c   1.000
_cell.angle_alpha   90.00
_cell.angle_beta   90.00
_cell.angle_gamma   90.00
#
_symmetry.space_group_name_H-M   'P 1'
#
loop_
_entity.id
_entity.type
_entity.pdbx_description
1 polymer ?
#
loop_
_entity_poly.entity_id
_entity_poly.type
_entity_poly.pdbx_seq_one_letter_code
_entity_poly.pdbx_strand_id
1 'polypeptide(L)'
;MDKYRSLHGLPELAGVATFAGAAGPGIGVQECVDRLKCFHYALQRTWQVLLTRIACEPIYELKMGYSYHAHLIAEHITLLRDRVAELRHPPLRLHRVPDQNLQVLFDEIRNAPDCGMVMEGLYRVALPALRESMKEYSEDTNPLTDAPSLRLLRVILQELEEMIGWGEASCKALEEAVSGPHEDLQEWREELKGWLAAAGGLAATREPVAAPNPRYSSEEFVYDSTPKRDERFPDPYNMGVHAEEFLHDSSFESRDKVFMMFFKRLREIDVPEMMASILYETVTGKGEEEGSKKPWGFYRDMTRQLWDEARHAMMGEVGFARSGVNWPATVRVNSTWSKGLNQQLTPRERHAVLWFIEQGLMSKTGKRFEWELGTDSGDVFSELIQDFDWADEVLHARIGREWYVKDFETTEAAAEYGNACWNKVVSEWEKWKEEGLTEHHNWWPDLYREVCKNRGEEPDPRVVAYDRSYAETRADLQKIDSDS
;
A
#
# COMPACT_ATOMS: atom_id res chain seq x y z
N MET A 1 -14.08 -43.22 -23.57
CA MET A 1 -12.76 -43.41 -22.93
C MET A 1 -12.69 -44.65 -22.03
N ASP A 2 -13.75 -45.46 -21.98
CA ASP A 2 -13.93 -46.55 -21.01
C ASP A 2 -12.99 -47.76 -21.18
N LYS A 3 -12.20 -47.78 -22.26
CA LYS A 3 -11.25 -48.86 -22.59
C LYS A 3 -9.88 -48.68 -21.94
N TYR A 4 -9.57 -47.50 -21.41
CA TYR A 4 -8.31 -47.22 -20.71
C TYR A 4 -8.61 -46.82 -19.26
N ARG A 5 -7.82 -47.33 -18.32
CA ARG A 5 -7.91 -47.03 -16.89
C ARG A 5 -6.51 -46.93 -16.31
N SER A 6 -6.35 -46.16 -15.26
CA SER A 6 -5.12 -46.16 -14.47
C SER A 6 -4.81 -47.56 -13.93
N LEU A 7 -3.53 -47.88 -13.82
CA LEU A 7 -3.09 -49.15 -13.24
C LEU A 7 -3.54 -49.21 -11.77
N HIS A 8 -4.11 -50.35 -11.35
CA HIS A 8 -4.67 -50.58 -10.01
C HIS A 8 -5.78 -49.61 -9.56
N GLY A 9 -6.36 -48.81 -10.47
CA GLY A 9 -7.36 -47.81 -10.10
C GLY A 9 -6.79 -46.63 -9.31
N LEU A 10 -5.48 -46.36 -9.44
CA LEU A 10 -4.86 -45.18 -8.85
C LEU A 10 -5.46 -43.88 -9.42
N PRO A 11 -5.48 -42.77 -8.67
CA PRO A 11 -5.93 -41.49 -9.21
C PRO A 11 -5.21 -41.12 -10.51
N GLU A 12 -5.99 -40.76 -11.53
CA GLU A 12 -5.46 -40.44 -12.86
C GLU A 12 -4.82 -39.05 -12.91
N LEU A 13 -3.87 -38.88 -13.85
CA LEU A 13 -3.22 -37.61 -14.18
C LEU A 13 -2.76 -36.79 -12.95
N ALA A 14 -2.21 -37.47 -11.95
CA ALA A 14 -1.73 -36.86 -10.70
C ALA A 14 -2.77 -36.01 -9.93
N GLY A 15 -4.07 -36.26 -10.16
CA GLY A 15 -5.15 -35.48 -9.57
C GLY A 15 -5.36 -34.09 -10.18
N VAL A 16 -4.65 -33.76 -11.27
CA VAL A 16 -4.79 -32.48 -11.98
C VAL A 16 -6.09 -32.44 -12.79
N ALA A 17 -6.45 -33.57 -13.40
CA ALA A 17 -7.62 -33.71 -14.24
C ALA A 17 -8.06 -35.18 -14.33
N THR A 18 -9.23 -35.41 -14.91
CA THR A 18 -9.61 -36.74 -15.38
C THR A 18 -9.13 -36.99 -16.81
N PHE A 19 -8.96 -38.24 -17.26
CA PHE A 19 -8.69 -38.52 -18.68
C PHE A 19 -9.78 -37.92 -19.57
N ALA A 20 -11.05 -37.98 -19.12
CA ALA A 20 -12.18 -37.35 -19.80
C ALA A 20 -12.05 -35.83 -19.89
N GLY A 21 -11.72 -35.17 -18.78
CA GLY A 21 -11.54 -33.71 -18.74
C GLY A 21 -10.32 -33.22 -19.51
N ALA A 22 -9.23 -33.99 -19.53
CA ALA A 22 -7.99 -33.62 -20.22
C ALA A 22 -7.96 -33.95 -21.71
N ALA A 23 -8.84 -34.83 -22.19
CA ALA A 23 -8.88 -35.22 -23.60
C ALA A 23 -9.75 -34.29 -24.47
N GLY A 24 -10.46 -33.33 -23.84
CA GLY A 24 -11.16 -32.27 -24.56
C GLY A 24 -10.20 -31.28 -25.22
N PRO A 25 -10.70 -30.47 -26.18
CA PRO A 25 -9.92 -29.35 -26.72
C PRO A 25 -9.63 -28.33 -25.61
N GLY A 26 -8.73 -27.40 -25.91
CA GLY A 26 -8.51 -26.18 -25.13
C GLY A 26 -7.93 -25.11 -26.04
N ILE A 27 -7.81 -23.90 -25.52
CA ILE A 27 -7.23 -22.78 -26.28
C ILE A 27 -5.73 -22.97 -26.54
N GLY A 28 -5.26 -22.41 -27.65
CA GLY A 28 -3.85 -22.51 -28.05
C GLY A 28 -2.94 -21.57 -27.25
N VAL A 29 -1.62 -21.84 -27.24
CA VAL A 29 -0.63 -21.04 -26.50
C VAL A 29 -0.71 -19.54 -26.82
N GLN A 30 -0.96 -19.16 -28.08
CA GLN A 30 -1.06 -17.75 -28.45
C GLN A 30 -2.26 -17.08 -27.77
N GLU A 31 -3.42 -17.73 -27.79
CA GLU A 31 -4.63 -17.25 -27.12
C GLU A 31 -4.46 -17.23 -25.59
N CYS A 32 -3.82 -18.25 -25.00
CA CYS A 32 -3.42 -18.23 -23.59
C CYS A 32 -2.63 -16.97 -23.27
N VAL A 33 -1.58 -16.69 -24.06
CA VAL A 33 -0.71 -15.52 -23.85
C VAL A 33 -1.48 -14.21 -23.99
N ASP A 34 -2.36 -14.09 -24.98
CA ASP A 34 -3.10 -12.85 -25.21
C ASP A 34 -4.07 -12.56 -24.04
N ARG A 35 -4.80 -13.57 -23.55
CA ARG A 35 -5.67 -13.42 -22.38
C ARG A 35 -4.87 -13.13 -21.09
N LEU A 36 -3.76 -13.82 -20.86
CA LEU A 36 -2.89 -13.57 -19.70
C LEU A 36 -2.27 -12.17 -19.73
N LYS A 37 -1.98 -11.62 -20.91
CA LYS A 37 -1.52 -10.24 -21.08
C LYS A 37 -2.61 -9.23 -20.73
N CYS A 38 -3.87 -9.50 -21.06
CA CYS A 38 -4.98 -8.68 -20.61
C CYS A 38 -5.13 -8.70 -19.09
N PHE A 39 -4.99 -9.87 -18.45
CA PHE A 39 -5.03 -9.98 -16.98
C PHE A 39 -3.89 -9.22 -16.32
N HIS A 40 -2.67 -9.39 -16.83
CA HIS A 40 -1.51 -8.64 -16.36
C HIS A 40 -1.71 -7.13 -16.53
N TYR A 41 -2.22 -6.69 -17.68
CA TYR A 41 -2.51 -5.27 -17.93
C TYR A 41 -3.53 -4.72 -16.93
N ALA A 42 -4.65 -5.41 -16.73
CA ALA A 42 -5.69 -5.01 -15.78
C ALA A 42 -5.13 -4.88 -14.36
N LEU A 43 -4.36 -5.87 -13.90
CA LEU A 43 -3.69 -5.82 -12.59
C LEU A 43 -2.70 -4.65 -12.51
N GLN A 44 -1.88 -4.44 -13.54
CA GLN A 44 -0.93 -3.32 -13.58
C GLN A 44 -1.63 -1.97 -13.49
N ARG A 45 -2.77 -1.81 -14.16
CA ARG A 45 -3.57 -0.60 -14.12
C ARG A 45 -4.26 -0.42 -12.76
N THR A 46 -4.82 -1.48 -12.17
CA THR A 46 -5.36 -1.41 -10.81
C THR A 46 -4.28 -1.01 -9.81
N TRP A 47 -3.10 -1.63 -9.85
CA TRP A 47 -1.98 -1.26 -8.98
C TRP A 47 -1.64 0.23 -9.12
N GLN A 48 -1.54 0.75 -10.34
CA GLN A 48 -1.30 2.18 -10.57
C GLN A 48 -2.41 3.06 -10.00
N VAL A 49 -3.69 2.71 -10.19
CA VAL A 49 -4.82 3.47 -9.64
C VAL A 49 -4.75 3.51 -8.11
N LEU A 50 -4.50 2.37 -7.45
CA LEU A 50 -4.39 2.32 -5.99
C LEU A 50 -3.26 3.24 -5.50
N LEU A 51 -2.08 3.19 -6.13
CA LEU A 51 -0.97 4.08 -5.78
C LEU A 51 -1.34 5.57 -5.90
N THR A 52 -2.13 5.95 -6.92
CA THR A 52 -2.54 7.35 -7.08
C THR A 52 -3.46 7.86 -5.98
N ARG A 53 -4.05 6.95 -5.18
CA ARG A 53 -5.04 7.30 -4.16
C ARG A 53 -4.50 7.28 -2.75
N ILE A 54 -3.48 6.47 -2.45
CA ILE A 54 -3.00 6.27 -1.05
C ILE A 54 -2.68 7.59 -0.34
N ALA A 55 -1.97 8.53 -0.99
CA ALA A 55 -1.66 9.81 -0.38
C ALA A 55 -2.93 10.69 -0.20
N CYS A 56 -3.68 10.93 -1.26
CA CYS A 56 -4.77 11.91 -1.27
C CYS A 56 -6.13 11.40 -0.75
N GLU A 57 -6.27 10.11 -0.47
CA GLU A 57 -7.45 9.51 0.16
C GLU A 57 -7.52 9.96 1.63
N PRO A 58 -8.56 10.63 2.14
CA PRO A 58 -8.63 10.94 3.56
C PRO A 58 -8.96 9.73 4.45
N ILE A 59 -9.75 8.77 3.96
CA ILE A 59 -10.31 7.69 4.79
C ILE A 59 -9.23 6.65 5.10
N TYR A 60 -8.91 6.48 6.38
CA TYR A 60 -7.83 5.59 6.82
C TYR A 60 -8.02 4.13 6.39
N GLU A 61 -9.22 3.55 6.54
CA GLU A 61 -9.47 2.15 6.13
C GLU A 61 -9.22 1.95 4.63
N LEU A 62 -9.59 2.95 3.82
CA LEU A 62 -9.37 2.89 2.38
C LEU A 62 -7.89 2.97 2.04
N LYS A 63 -7.11 3.86 2.68
CA LYS A 63 -5.65 3.90 2.51
C LYS A 63 -5.00 2.56 2.85
N MET A 64 -5.38 1.97 3.98
CA MET A 64 -4.82 0.68 4.43
C MET A 64 -5.22 -0.45 3.48
N GLY A 65 -6.49 -0.49 3.05
CA GLY A 65 -6.98 -1.45 2.07
C GLY A 65 -6.30 -1.31 0.71
N TYR A 66 -6.10 -0.08 0.21
CA TYR A 66 -5.39 0.16 -1.04
C TYR A 66 -3.93 -0.30 -0.97
N SER A 67 -3.27 -0.10 0.17
CA SER A 67 -1.90 -0.58 0.41
C SER A 67 -1.83 -2.10 0.37
N TYR A 68 -2.76 -2.79 1.03
CA TYR A 68 -2.85 -4.25 1.01
C TYR A 68 -3.11 -4.80 -0.39
N HIS A 69 -4.12 -4.26 -1.06
CA HIS A 69 -4.51 -4.72 -2.40
C HIS A 69 -3.43 -4.42 -3.43
N ALA A 70 -2.69 -3.31 -3.30
CA ALA A 70 -1.54 -3.03 -4.15
C ALA A 70 -0.46 -4.13 -4.00
N HIS A 71 -0.19 -4.60 -2.77
CA HIS A 71 0.75 -5.69 -2.53
C HIS A 71 0.30 -7.01 -3.18
N LEU A 72 -0.94 -7.47 -2.93
CA LEU A 72 -1.46 -8.71 -3.53
C LEU A 72 -1.41 -8.64 -5.06
N ILE A 73 -1.83 -7.50 -5.63
CA ILE A 73 -1.79 -7.27 -7.07
C ILE A 73 -0.36 -7.30 -7.60
N ALA A 74 0.63 -6.72 -6.90
CA ALA A 74 2.03 -6.78 -7.31
C ALA A 74 2.58 -8.23 -7.33
N GLU A 75 2.18 -9.06 -6.37
CA GLU A 75 2.49 -10.50 -6.38
C GLU A 75 1.83 -11.19 -7.58
N HIS A 76 0.55 -10.90 -7.85
CA HIS A 76 -0.17 -11.46 -9.00
C HIS A 76 0.43 -11.06 -10.35
N ILE A 77 0.83 -9.79 -10.50
CA ILE A 77 1.53 -9.32 -11.71
C ILE A 77 2.82 -10.12 -11.91
N THR A 78 3.56 -10.40 -10.84
CA THR A 78 4.78 -11.22 -10.90
C THR A 78 4.47 -12.63 -11.40
N LEU A 79 3.47 -13.30 -10.81
CA LEU A 79 3.05 -14.64 -11.22
C LEU A 79 2.66 -14.70 -12.71
N LEU A 80 1.88 -13.72 -13.19
CA LEU A 80 1.46 -13.68 -14.59
C LEU A 80 2.62 -13.33 -15.53
N ARG A 81 3.51 -12.42 -15.13
CA ARG A 81 4.70 -12.04 -15.89
C ARG A 81 5.59 -13.25 -16.14
N ASP A 82 5.88 -14.02 -15.09
CA ASP A 82 6.71 -15.21 -15.16
C ASP A 82 6.03 -16.26 -16.03
N ARG A 83 4.71 -16.45 -15.88
CA ARG A 83 3.97 -17.41 -16.70
C ARG A 83 3.96 -17.06 -18.18
N VAL A 84 3.78 -15.79 -18.54
CA VAL A 84 3.86 -15.34 -19.94
C VAL A 84 5.26 -15.58 -20.51
N ALA A 85 6.33 -15.47 -19.69
CA ALA A 85 7.70 -15.73 -20.13
C ALA A 85 7.97 -17.21 -20.44
N GLU A 86 7.29 -18.13 -19.77
CA GLU A 86 7.38 -19.57 -20.05
C GLU A 86 6.67 -19.95 -21.36
N LEU A 87 5.68 -19.18 -21.81
CA LEU A 87 4.80 -19.49 -22.93
C LEU A 87 5.34 -19.04 -24.30
N ARG A 88 6.51 -19.52 -24.71
CA ARG A 88 7.09 -19.34 -26.08
C ARG A 88 6.88 -17.94 -26.72
N HIS A 89 6.93 -16.85 -25.94
CA HIS A 89 6.66 -15.48 -26.42
C HIS A 89 7.80 -14.48 -26.15
N PRO A 90 9.04 -14.71 -26.62
CA PRO A 90 10.07 -13.68 -26.60
C PRO A 90 9.89 -12.70 -27.79
N PRO A 91 9.85 -11.37 -27.59
CA PRO A 91 9.83 -10.63 -26.33
C PRO A 91 8.43 -10.53 -25.70
N LEU A 92 8.35 -10.45 -24.37
CA LEU A 92 7.09 -10.50 -23.60
C LEU A 92 6.07 -9.42 -23.99
N ARG A 93 6.55 -8.23 -24.39
CA ARG A 93 5.71 -7.08 -24.78
C ARG A 93 4.65 -6.68 -23.73
N LEU A 94 4.88 -6.96 -22.46
CA LEU A 94 3.96 -6.63 -21.35
C LEU A 94 3.76 -5.13 -21.11
N HIS A 95 4.56 -4.28 -21.74
CA HIS A 95 4.38 -2.82 -21.74
C HIS A 95 3.32 -2.33 -22.73
N ARG A 96 2.84 -3.20 -23.64
CA ARG A 96 1.87 -2.81 -24.66
C ARG A 96 0.46 -2.83 -24.07
N VAL A 97 -0.31 -1.83 -24.44
CA VAL A 97 -1.75 -1.79 -24.21
C VAL A 97 -2.39 -2.88 -25.09
N PRO A 98 -3.12 -3.86 -24.51
CA PRO A 98 -3.75 -4.92 -25.28
C PRO A 98 -4.94 -4.41 -26.10
N ASP A 99 -5.70 -3.45 -25.57
CA ASP A 99 -6.85 -2.82 -26.23
C ASP A 99 -7.01 -1.36 -25.76
N GLN A 100 -7.34 -0.45 -26.69
CA GLN A 100 -7.46 0.99 -26.39
C GLN A 100 -8.69 1.32 -25.54
N ASN A 101 -9.81 0.62 -25.71
CA ASN A 101 -11.00 0.83 -24.87
C ASN A 101 -10.75 0.32 -23.44
N LEU A 102 -9.96 -0.75 -23.29
CA LEU A 102 -9.51 -1.20 -21.97
C LEU A 102 -8.59 -0.16 -21.30
N GLN A 103 -7.74 0.52 -22.08
CA GLN A 103 -6.97 1.64 -21.55
C GLN A 103 -7.87 2.78 -21.07
N VAL A 104 -8.85 3.19 -21.89
CA VAL A 104 -9.79 4.26 -21.54
C VAL A 104 -10.58 3.90 -20.28
N LEU A 105 -11.06 2.66 -20.13
CA LEU A 105 -11.71 2.20 -18.89
C LEU A 105 -10.88 2.53 -17.64
N PHE A 106 -9.61 2.16 -17.63
CA PHE A 106 -8.76 2.41 -16.47
C PHE A 106 -8.33 3.87 -16.34
N ASP A 107 -8.22 4.61 -17.44
CA ASP A 107 -7.97 6.05 -17.40
C ASP A 107 -9.20 6.82 -16.86
N GLU A 108 -10.43 6.40 -17.18
CA GLU A 108 -11.68 6.93 -16.61
C GLU A 108 -11.73 6.69 -15.09
N ILE A 109 -11.47 5.45 -14.64
CA ILE A 109 -11.40 5.13 -13.20
C ILE A 109 -10.32 5.95 -12.50
N ARG A 110 -9.13 6.08 -13.11
CA ARG A 110 -8.03 6.86 -12.52
C ARG A 110 -8.40 8.33 -12.41
N ASN A 111 -9.05 8.90 -13.42
CA ASN A 111 -9.36 10.32 -13.49
C ASN A 111 -10.65 10.70 -12.77
N ALA A 112 -11.42 9.74 -12.26
CA ALA A 112 -12.64 10.01 -11.51
C ALA A 112 -12.37 10.96 -10.31
N PRO A 113 -13.22 11.98 -10.09
CA PRO A 113 -12.93 13.08 -9.17
C PRO A 113 -13.10 12.70 -7.69
N ASP A 114 -14.02 11.79 -7.37
CA ASP A 114 -14.33 11.40 -6.00
C ASP A 114 -14.02 9.93 -5.70
N CYS A 115 -13.84 9.65 -4.41
CA CYS A 115 -13.53 8.33 -3.89
C CYS A 115 -14.61 7.29 -4.22
N GLY A 116 -15.89 7.68 -4.16
CA GLY A 116 -17.01 6.78 -4.46
C GLY A 116 -16.94 6.25 -5.89
N MET A 117 -16.74 7.11 -6.87
CA MET A 117 -16.61 6.71 -8.28
C MET A 117 -15.40 5.80 -8.55
N VAL A 118 -14.26 6.04 -7.88
CA VAL A 118 -13.08 5.17 -7.98
C VAL A 118 -13.39 3.79 -7.40
N MET A 119 -14.03 3.75 -6.23
CA MET A 119 -14.43 2.50 -5.57
C MET A 119 -15.42 1.70 -6.43
N GLU A 120 -16.43 2.35 -6.99
CA GLU A 120 -17.36 1.76 -7.96
C GLU A 120 -16.62 1.15 -9.17
N GLY A 121 -15.74 1.93 -9.79
CA GLY A 121 -15.03 1.51 -10.97
C GLY A 121 -14.07 0.35 -10.72
N LEU A 122 -13.32 0.38 -9.62
CA LEU A 122 -12.39 -0.69 -9.30
C LEU A 122 -13.09 -1.95 -8.81
N TYR A 123 -13.92 -1.85 -7.77
CA TYR A 123 -14.41 -3.02 -7.03
C TYR A 123 -15.74 -3.57 -7.56
N ARG A 124 -16.54 -2.77 -8.28
CA ARG A 124 -17.80 -3.22 -8.89
C ARG A 124 -17.74 -3.40 -10.40
N VAL A 125 -16.67 -2.96 -11.07
CA VAL A 125 -16.50 -3.12 -12.52
C VAL A 125 -15.20 -3.84 -12.89
N ALA A 126 -14.03 -3.24 -12.65
CA ALA A 126 -12.75 -3.74 -13.18
C ALA A 126 -12.32 -5.09 -12.55
N LEU A 127 -12.30 -5.20 -11.22
CA LEU A 127 -11.92 -6.43 -10.53
C LEU A 127 -12.93 -7.57 -10.75
N PRO A 128 -14.26 -7.34 -10.71
CA PRO A 128 -15.23 -8.36 -11.11
C PRO A 128 -15.04 -8.83 -12.55
N ALA A 129 -14.81 -7.92 -13.50
CA ALA A 129 -14.55 -8.30 -14.89
C ALA A 129 -13.27 -9.15 -15.05
N LEU A 130 -12.23 -8.85 -14.25
CA LEU A 130 -11.00 -9.65 -14.21
C LEU A 130 -11.26 -11.05 -13.66
N ARG A 131 -11.99 -11.16 -12.55
CA ARG A 131 -12.39 -12.43 -11.94
C ARG A 131 -13.17 -13.29 -12.93
N GLU A 132 -14.21 -12.73 -13.56
CA GLU A 132 -15.01 -13.49 -14.54
C GLU A 132 -14.18 -13.95 -15.73
N SER A 133 -13.30 -13.09 -16.26
CA SER A 133 -12.44 -13.46 -17.37
C SER A 133 -11.41 -14.55 -17.00
N MET A 134 -10.92 -14.56 -15.76
CA MET A 134 -10.06 -15.63 -15.24
C MET A 134 -10.82 -16.95 -15.01
N LYS A 135 -12.09 -16.89 -14.62
CA LYS A 135 -12.98 -18.06 -14.54
C LYS A 135 -13.25 -18.64 -15.93
N GLU A 136 -13.61 -17.80 -16.89
CA GLU A 136 -13.77 -18.19 -18.31
C GLU A 136 -12.49 -18.82 -18.87
N TYR A 137 -11.33 -18.21 -18.62
CA TYR A 137 -10.03 -18.79 -19.00
C TYR A 137 -9.83 -20.20 -18.42
N SER A 138 -10.24 -20.40 -17.16
CA SER A 138 -10.08 -21.68 -16.47
C SER A 138 -10.97 -22.77 -17.07
N GLU A 139 -12.11 -22.39 -17.66
CA GLU A 139 -13.03 -23.29 -18.36
C GLU A 139 -12.58 -23.57 -19.80
N ASP A 140 -12.01 -22.56 -20.49
CA ASP A 140 -11.61 -22.64 -21.89
C ASP A 140 -10.26 -23.34 -22.11
N THR A 141 -9.36 -23.28 -21.13
CA THR A 141 -8.03 -23.91 -21.23
C THR A 141 -8.08 -25.40 -20.90
N ASN A 142 -7.15 -26.17 -21.45
CA ASN A 142 -7.10 -27.60 -21.16
C ASN A 142 -6.42 -27.85 -19.80
N PRO A 143 -7.06 -28.60 -18.89
CA PRO A 143 -6.61 -28.72 -17.51
C PRO A 143 -5.30 -29.48 -17.32
N LEU A 144 -4.89 -30.28 -18.30
CA LEU A 144 -3.61 -30.99 -18.27
C LEU A 144 -2.50 -30.19 -18.95
N THR A 145 -2.74 -29.64 -20.15
CA THR A 145 -1.68 -28.98 -20.92
C THR A 145 -1.30 -27.62 -20.35
N ASP A 146 -2.25 -26.92 -19.75
CA ASP A 146 -2.04 -25.60 -19.13
C ASP A 146 -2.27 -25.61 -17.62
N ALA A 147 -2.06 -26.80 -17.01
CA ALA A 147 -2.05 -26.98 -15.57
C ALA A 147 -1.22 -25.93 -14.80
N PRO A 148 -0.06 -25.44 -15.30
CA PRO A 148 0.68 -24.39 -14.60
C PRO A 148 -0.10 -23.07 -14.49
N SER A 149 -0.80 -22.61 -15.53
CA SER A 149 -1.61 -21.39 -15.47
C SER A 149 -2.79 -21.56 -14.50
N LEU A 150 -3.48 -22.70 -14.55
CA LEU A 150 -4.57 -23.02 -13.62
C LEU A 150 -4.12 -23.06 -12.16
N ARG A 151 -2.89 -23.54 -11.89
CA ARG A 151 -2.31 -23.51 -10.54
C ARG A 151 -2.19 -22.06 -10.02
N LEU A 152 -1.75 -21.14 -10.87
CA LEU A 152 -1.63 -19.72 -10.50
C LEU A 152 -3.01 -19.11 -10.27
N LEU A 153 -3.96 -19.36 -11.17
CA LEU A 153 -5.32 -18.81 -11.06
C LEU A 153 -6.05 -19.27 -9.79
N ARG A 154 -5.78 -20.46 -9.26
CA ARG A 154 -6.35 -20.89 -7.96
C ARG A 154 -6.00 -19.97 -6.80
N VAL A 155 -4.80 -19.39 -6.81
CA VAL A 155 -4.38 -18.43 -5.77
C VAL A 155 -4.97 -17.05 -6.10
N ILE A 156 -4.77 -16.60 -7.34
CA ILE A 156 -5.20 -15.26 -7.76
C ILE A 156 -6.72 -15.07 -7.62
N LEU A 157 -7.53 -16.06 -8.00
CA LEU A 157 -8.99 -15.96 -7.92
C LEU A 157 -9.49 -15.85 -6.49
N GLN A 158 -8.89 -16.58 -5.55
CA GLN A 158 -9.29 -16.53 -4.14
C GLN A 158 -9.03 -15.12 -3.56
N GLU A 159 -7.83 -14.59 -3.77
CA GLU A 159 -7.46 -13.26 -3.29
C GLU A 159 -8.27 -12.16 -4.01
N LEU A 160 -8.57 -12.31 -5.31
CA LEU A 160 -9.50 -11.41 -6.01
C LEU A 160 -10.91 -11.44 -5.44
N GLU A 161 -11.43 -12.61 -5.06
CA GLU A 161 -12.75 -12.72 -4.44
C GLU A 161 -12.80 -12.03 -3.07
N GLU A 162 -11.73 -12.12 -2.29
CA GLU A 162 -11.58 -11.41 -1.00
C GLU A 162 -11.47 -9.90 -1.20
N MET A 163 -10.66 -9.44 -2.17
CA MET A 163 -10.55 -8.02 -2.53
C MET A 163 -11.89 -7.43 -2.98
N ILE A 164 -12.64 -8.15 -3.83
CA ILE A 164 -13.97 -7.75 -4.28
C ILE A 164 -14.96 -7.74 -3.10
N GLY A 165 -14.90 -8.73 -2.22
CA GLY A 165 -15.77 -8.81 -1.04
C GLY A 165 -15.56 -7.64 -0.09
N TRP A 166 -14.29 -7.29 0.19
CA TRP A 166 -13.96 -6.10 0.98
C TRP A 166 -14.41 -4.83 0.28
N GLY A 167 -14.13 -4.69 -1.02
CA GLY A 167 -14.50 -3.50 -1.79
C GLY A 167 -16.00 -3.27 -1.86
N GLU A 168 -16.79 -4.33 -2.03
CA GLU A 168 -18.26 -4.27 -2.00
C GLU A 168 -18.79 -3.82 -0.63
N ALA A 169 -18.20 -4.31 0.47
CA ALA A 169 -18.56 -3.87 1.80
C ALA A 169 -18.22 -2.38 2.02
N SER A 170 -17.06 -1.93 1.54
CA SER A 170 -16.66 -0.53 1.59
C SER A 170 -17.55 0.37 0.74
N CYS A 171 -17.93 -0.03 -0.49
CA CYS A 171 -18.88 0.72 -1.31
C CYS A 171 -20.21 0.92 -0.58
N LYS A 172 -20.77 -0.13 0.03
CA LYS A 172 -22.02 -0.03 0.81
C LYS A 172 -21.88 0.92 2.00
N ALA A 173 -20.78 0.83 2.74
CA ALA A 173 -20.54 1.70 3.88
C ALA A 173 -20.46 3.18 3.44
N LEU A 174 -19.81 3.46 2.30
CA LEU A 174 -19.76 4.81 1.73
C LEU A 174 -21.15 5.28 1.28
N GLU A 175 -21.92 4.43 0.60
CA GLU A 175 -23.30 4.74 0.18
C GLU A 175 -24.21 5.09 1.37
N GLU A 176 -24.04 4.41 2.51
CA GLU A 176 -24.79 4.66 3.74
C GLU A 176 -24.34 5.93 4.48
N ALA A 177 -23.04 6.28 4.38
CA ALA A 177 -22.45 7.39 5.12
C ALA A 177 -22.80 8.76 4.52
N VAL A 178 -23.04 8.86 3.22
CA VAL A 178 -23.21 10.18 2.59
C VAL A 178 -24.66 10.67 2.63
N SER A 179 -24.82 11.94 2.97
CA SER A 179 -26.10 12.67 2.96
C SER A 179 -26.04 13.83 1.96
N GLY A 180 -26.57 13.69 0.74
CA GLY A 180 -26.60 14.78 -0.24
C GLY A 180 -27.07 14.37 -1.65
N PRO A 181 -27.18 15.32 -2.60
CA PRO A 181 -27.33 15.00 -4.01
C PRO A 181 -26.05 14.32 -4.51
N HIS A 182 -26.20 13.11 -5.03
CA HIS A 182 -25.11 12.27 -5.49
C HIS A 182 -24.99 12.24 -7.00
N GLU A 183 -23.76 12.06 -7.46
CA GLU A 183 -23.49 11.50 -8.78
C GLU A 183 -24.26 10.19 -8.93
N ASP A 184 -24.83 9.93 -10.12
CA ASP A 184 -25.51 8.67 -10.37
C ASP A 184 -24.46 7.56 -10.55
N LEU A 185 -24.09 6.93 -9.44
CA LEU A 185 -23.12 5.82 -9.42
C LEU A 185 -23.60 4.63 -10.26
N GLN A 186 -24.91 4.49 -10.49
CA GLN A 186 -25.42 3.46 -11.37
C GLN A 186 -25.15 3.81 -12.83
N GLU A 187 -25.42 5.04 -13.26
CA GLU A 187 -25.07 5.53 -14.59
C GLU A 187 -23.56 5.39 -14.84
N TRP A 188 -22.73 5.83 -13.89
CA TRP A 188 -21.28 5.67 -13.95
C TRP A 188 -20.83 4.22 -14.14
N ARG A 189 -21.40 3.27 -13.38
CA ARG A 189 -21.09 1.85 -13.56
C ARG A 189 -21.44 1.35 -14.96
N GLU A 190 -22.58 1.77 -15.52
CA GLU A 190 -23.00 1.35 -16.85
C GLU A 190 -22.10 1.95 -17.95
N GLU A 191 -21.63 3.20 -17.78
CA GLU A 191 -20.62 3.81 -18.67
C GLU A 191 -19.32 3.00 -18.68
N LEU A 192 -18.80 2.64 -17.50
CA LEU A 192 -17.60 1.80 -17.39
C LEU A 192 -17.79 0.40 -17.98
N LYS A 193 -18.95 -0.23 -17.77
CA LYS A 193 -19.29 -1.50 -18.45
C LYS A 193 -19.36 -1.33 -19.97
N GLY A 194 -19.79 -0.17 -20.46
CA GLY A 194 -19.76 0.19 -21.88
C GLY A 194 -18.34 0.13 -22.45
N TRP A 195 -17.34 0.68 -21.75
CA TRP A 195 -15.93 0.59 -22.14
C TRP A 195 -15.42 -0.87 -22.17
N LEU A 196 -15.77 -1.68 -21.16
CA LEU A 196 -15.45 -3.11 -21.16
C LEU A 196 -16.07 -3.84 -22.35
N ALA A 197 -17.34 -3.57 -22.67
CA ALA A 197 -18.02 -4.18 -23.80
C ALA A 197 -17.39 -3.73 -25.14
N ALA A 198 -16.95 -2.48 -25.24
CA ALA A 198 -16.23 -1.97 -26.41
C ALA A 198 -14.84 -2.59 -26.60
N ALA A 199 -14.25 -3.15 -25.54
CA ALA A 199 -13.02 -3.95 -25.62
C ALA A 199 -13.27 -5.45 -25.95
N GLY A 200 -14.54 -5.88 -26.11
CA GLY A 200 -14.89 -7.29 -26.25
C GLY A 200 -14.82 -8.07 -24.91
N GLY A 201 -15.00 -7.36 -23.79
CA GLY A 201 -14.69 -7.86 -22.44
C GLY A 201 -13.21 -7.70 -22.10
N LEU A 202 -12.84 -7.98 -20.85
CA LEU A 202 -11.46 -7.73 -20.39
C LEU A 202 -10.42 -8.56 -21.15
N ALA A 203 -10.76 -9.79 -21.53
CA ALA A 203 -9.91 -10.69 -22.30
C ALA A 203 -10.18 -10.69 -23.81
N ALA A 204 -10.96 -9.74 -24.34
CA ALA A 204 -11.33 -9.63 -25.75
C ALA A 204 -11.93 -10.92 -26.35
N THR A 205 -12.75 -11.63 -25.57
CA THR A 205 -13.37 -12.92 -25.95
C THR A 205 -14.73 -12.77 -26.62
N ARG A 206 -15.25 -11.54 -26.70
CA ARG A 206 -16.59 -11.22 -27.24
C ARG A 206 -16.46 -10.21 -28.38
N GLU A 207 -17.50 -10.13 -29.21
CA GLU A 207 -17.59 -9.11 -30.25
C GLU A 207 -17.67 -7.70 -29.63
N PRO A 208 -16.76 -6.78 -29.99
CA PRO A 208 -16.79 -5.39 -29.52
C PRO A 208 -18.06 -4.64 -29.89
N VAL A 209 -18.54 -3.78 -29.00
CA VAL A 209 -19.64 -2.83 -29.27
C VAL A 209 -19.13 -1.40 -29.47
N ALA A 210 -20.02 -0.48 -29.80
CA ALA A 210 -19.68 0.94 -29.88
C ALA A 210 -19.24 1.48 -28.51
N ALA A 211 -18.11 2.17 -28.49
CA ALA A 211 -17.58 2.79 -27.29
C ALA A 211 -18.43 3.99 -26.83
N PRO A 212 -18.58 4.22 -25.51
CA PRO A 212 -19.16 5.45 -24.99
C PRO A 212 -18.22 6.65 -25.18
N ASN A 213 -18.61 7.84 -24.71
CA ASN A 213 -17.75 9.03 -24.75
C ASN A 213 -16.95 9.14 -23.45
N PRO A 214 -15.63 9.48 -23.50
CA PRO A 214 -14.85 9.69 -22.28
C PRO A 214 -15.42 10.84 -21.45
N ARG A 215 -15.54 10.62 -20.15
CA ARG A 215 -16.09 11.59 -19.21
C ARG A 215 -14.98 12.33 -18.47
N TYR A 216 -14.02 11.59 -17.92
CA TYR A 216 -12.91 12.15 -17.13
C TYR A 216 -11.53 11.91 -17.75
N SER A 217 -11.39 10.91 -18.63
CA SER A 217 -10.11 10.57 -19.26
C SER A 217 -9.77 11.45 -20.46
N SER A 218 -10.63 12.41 -20.80
CA SER A 218 -10.37 13.41 -21.83
C SER A 218 -9.38 14.49 -21.37
N GLU A 219 -9.25 14.68 -20.06
CA GLU A 219 -8.28 15.60 -19.45
C GLU A 219 -7.00 14.87 -19.01
N GLU A 220 -5.88 15.60 -18.96
CA GLU A 220 -4.61 15.06 -18.48
C GLU A 220 -4.71 14.74 -16.98
N PHE A 221 -4.28 13.53 -16.59
CA PHE A 221 -4.25 13.14 -15.18
C PHE A 221 -3.14 13.88 -14.42
N VAL A 222 -3.54 14.59 -13.36
CA VAL A 222 -2.61 15.22 -12.41
C VAL A 222 -2.58 14.40 -11.12
N TYR A 223 -1.40 13.90 -10.76
CA TYR A 223 -1.20 13.16 -9.51
C TYR A 223 -1.21 14.11 -8.32
N ASP A 224 -2.10 13.88 -7.36
CA ASP A 224 -2.13 14.57 -6.06
C ASP A 224 -1.38 13.71 -5.03
N SER A 225 -0.14 14.10 -4.73
CA SER A 225 0.68 13.46 -3.69
C SER A 225 0.46 14.06 -2.30
N THR A 226 -0.54 14.93 -2.13
CA THR A 226 -0.81 15.60 -0.84
C THR A 226 -1.46 14.61 0.12
N PRO A 227 -0.83 14.29 1.27
CA PRO A 227 -1.44 13.42 2.26
C PRO A 227 -2.68 14.09 2.86
N LYS A 228 -3.72 13.29 3.10
CA LYS A 228 -4.95 13.71 3.78
C LYS A 228 -5.24 12.79 4.96
N ARG A 229 -6.05 13.30 5.89
CA ARG A 229 -6.53 12.55 7.05
C ARG A 229 -8.02 12.75 7.19
N ASP A 230 -8.72 11.73 7.67
CA ASP A 230 -10.13 11.85 8.04
C ASP A 230 -10.31 12.47 9.44
N GLU A 231 -11.56 12.62 9.85
CA GLU A 231 -11.99 13.25 11.10
C GLU A 231 -11.40 12.63 12.38
N ARG A 232 -10.85 11.40 12.33
CA ARG A 232 -10.17 10.78 13.47
C ARG A 232 -8.80 11.35 13.78
N PHE A 233 -8.24 12.15 12.87
CA PHE A 233 -6.91 12.72 12.98
C PHE A 233 -7.02 14.24 13.20
N PRO A 234 -7.43 14.68 14.40
CA PRO A 234 -7.50 16.11 14.69
C PRO A 234 -6.10 16.70 14.68
N ASP A 235 -6.00 17.97 14.26
CA ASP A 235 -4.76 18.73 14.25
C ASP A 235 -3.61 17.98 13.50
N PRO A 236 -3.75 17.78 12.17
CA PRO A 236 -2.81 16.99 11.37
C PRO A 236 -1.45 17.66 11.14
N TYR A 237 -1.17 18.76 11.85
CA TYR A 237 0.10 19.48 11.87
C TYR A 237 0.81 19.40 13.24
N ASN A 238 0.16 18.78 14.23
CA ASN A 238 0.68 18.71 15.59
C ASN A 238 1.98 17.89 15.67
N MET A 239 2.98 18.47 16.31
CA MET A 239 4.28 17.85 16.54
C MET A 239 4.72 18.04 18.01
N GLY A 240 3.74 18.28 18.90
CA GLY A 240 3.91 18.66 20.31
C GLY A 240 4.45 17.59 21.25
N VAL A 241 4.66 16.37 20.78
CA VAL A 241 5.15 15.24 21.59
C VAL A 241 6.25 14.50 20.84
N HIS A 242 7.47 14.56 21.37
CA HIS A 242 8.60 13.79 20.84
C HIS A 242 8.55 12.36 21.37
N ALA A 243 8.22 11.37 20.53
CA ALA A 243 8.03 10.00 20.99
C ALA A 243 9.36 9.30 21.27
N GLU A 244 10.36 9.52 20.43
CA GLU A 244 11.66 8.87 20.54
C GLU A 244 12.44 9.33 21.79
N GLU A 245 12.42 10.62 22.12
CA GLU A 245 13.01 11.11 23.39
C GLU A 245 12.36 10.44 24.61
N PHE A 246 11.03 10.28 24.62
CA PHE A 246 10.33 9.58 25.70
C PHE A 246 10.77 8.11 25.82
N LEU A 247 10.90 7.40 24.70
CA LEU A 247 11.30 5.99 24.69
C LEU A 247 12.71 5.80 25.25
N HIS A 248 13.63 6.72 24.96
CA HIS A 248 15.02 6.62 25.41
C HIS A 248 15.27 7.18 26.82
N ASP A 249 14.30 7.86 27.44
CA ASP A 249 14.42 8.33 28.82
C ASP A 249 14.33 7.15 29.81
N SER A 250 15.46 6.82 30.45
CA SER A 250 15.56 5.72 31.43
C SER A 250 14.76 5.95 32.73
N SER A 251 14.20 7.14 32.95
CA SER A 251 13.39 7.45 34.14
C SER A 251 11.93 6.97 34.03
N PHE A 252 11.48 6.61 32.83
CA PHE A 252 10.14 6.07 32.58
C PHE A 252 10.14 4.55 32.49
N GLU A 253 9.09 3.93 33.02
CA GLU A 253 8.89 2.48 33.01
C GLU A 253 8.50 1.97 31.61
N SER A 254 8.97 0.78 31.25
CA SER A 254 8.68 0.16 29.94
C SER A 254 7.17 0.01 29.69
N ARG A 255 6.38 -0.26 30.73
CA ARG A 255 4.91 -0.38 30.66
C ARG A 255 4.17 0.88 30.20
N ASP A 256 4.79 2.05 30.34
CA ASP A 256 4.21 3.34 29.95
C ASP A 256 4.74 3.75 28.57
N LYS A 257 6.00 3.40 28.27
CA LYS A 257 6.62 3.58 26.95
C LYS A 257 5.93 2.82 25.82
N VAL A 258 5.23 1.72 26.11
CA VAL A 258 4.43 0.97 25.12
C VAL A 258 3.46 1.86 24.35
N PHE A 259 2.86 2.89 24.99
CA PHE A 259 1.93 3.77 24.28
C PHE A 259 2.61 4.73 23.30
N MET A 260 3.87 5.11 23.56
CA MET A 260 4.69 5.79 22.56
C MET A 260 5.07 4.86 21.41
N MET A 261 5.29 3.56 21.67
CA MET A 261 5.50 2.59 20.59
C MET A 261 4.25 2.38 19.74
N PHE A 262 3.07 2.26 20.34
CA PHE A 262 1.81 2.19 19.58
C PHE A 262 1.57 3.46 18.76
N PHE A 263 1.87 4.64 19.31
CA PHE A 263 1.84 5.89 18.55
C PHE A 263 2.84 5.88 17.38
N LYS A 264 4.10 5.47 17.60
CA LYS A 264 5.10 5.39 16.53
C LYS A 264 4.64 4.50 15.39
N ARG A 265 4.08 3.33 15.71
CA ARG A 265 3.50 2.42 14.71
C ARG A 265 2.32 3.08 13.99
N LEU A 266 1.34 3.61 14.70
CA LEU A 266 0.19 4.30 14.09
C LEU A 266 0.60 5.47 13.18
N ARG A 267 1.64 6.23 13.57
CA ARG A 267 2.21 7.34 12.79
C ARG A 267 2.86 6.87 11.48
N GLU A 268 3.23 5.59 11.34
CA GLU A 268 3.79 5.05 10.09
C GLU A 268 2.79 5.06 8.93
N ILE A 269 1.52 5.48 9.13
CA ILE A 269 0.61 5.89 8.05
C ILE A 269 1.27 6.87 7.05
N ASP A 270 2.22 7.70 7.50
CA ASP A 270 2.98 8.60 6.64
C ASP A 270 3.84 7.88 5.59
N VAL A 271 4.34 6.70 5.91
CA VAL A 271 5.28 5.96 5.06
C VAL A 271 4.62 5.43 3.78
N PRO A 272 3.47 4.72 3.80
CA PRO A 272 2.82 4.28 2.56
C PRO A 272 2.37 5.47 1.69
N GLU A 273 2.02 6.62 2.26
CA GLU A 273 1.69 7.84 1.50
C GLU A 273 2.87 8.38 0.72
N MET A 274 4.04 8.42 1.35
CA MET A 274 5.28 8.80 0.70
C MET A 274 5.73 7.74 -0.29
N MET A 275 5.70 6.45 0.07
CA MET A 275 6.15 5.36 -0.82
C MET A 275 5.28 5.21 -2.07
N ALA A 276 3.98 5.45 -1.97
CA ALA A 276 3.09 5.44 -3.13
C ALA A 276 3.52 6.47 -4.18
N SER A 277 4.01 7.63 -3.74
CA SER A 277 4.54 8.67 -4.63
C SER A 277 5.85 8.26 -5.30
N ILE A 278 6.76 7.57 -4.59
CA ILE A 278 7.97 6.99 -5.21
C ILE A 278 7.55 6.04 -6.33
N LEU A 279 6.70 5.06 -6.01
CA LEU A 279 6.28 4.02 -6.95
C LEU A 279 5.58 4.62 -8.19
N TYR A 280 4.61 5.52 -8.00
CA TYR A 280 3.82 6.08 -9.08
C TYR A 280 4.63 7.02 -9.99
N GLU A 281 5.43 7.91 -9.42
CA GLU A 281 6.25 8.84 -10.20
C GLU A 281 7.37 8.09 -10.94
N THR A 282 8.02 7.12 -10.30
CA THR A 282 9.04 6.28 -10.96
C THR A 282 8.46 5.43 -12.09
N VAL A 283 7.26 4.83 -11.94
CA VAL A 283 6.67 4.02 -13.04
C VAL A 283 6.18 4.88 -14.21
N THR A 284 5.80 6.14 -13.94
CA THR A 284 5.39 7.11 -14.96
C THR A 284 6.56 7.91 -15.56
N GLY A 285 7.78 7.73 -15.04
CA GLY A 285 8.99 8.38 -15.53
C GLY A 285 9.15 9.84 -15.12
N LYS A 286 8.41 10.30 -14.10
CA LYS A 286 8.58 11.62 -13.48
C LYS A 286 9.73 11.54 -12.45
N GLY A 287 10.71 12.45 -12.55
CA GLY A 287 11.76 12.62 -11.53
C GLY A 287 13.03 11.75 -11.67
N GLU A 288 13.27 11.11 -12.81
CA GLU A 288 14.52 10.38 -13.09
C GLU A 288 15.54 11.22 -13.90
N GLU A 289 16.82 10.85 -13.79
CA GLU A 289 17.83 11.12 -14.83
C GLU A 289 17.37 10.45 -16.14
N GLU A 290 16.80 11.23 -17.06
CA GLU A 290 16.38 10.85 -18.42
C GLU A 290 15.90 9.38 -18.65
N GLY A 291 14.67 9.07 -18.19
CA GLY A 291 13.79 8.10 -18.86
C GLY A 291 14.04 6.59 -18.67
N SER A 292 14.62 6.16 -17.54
CA SER A 292 14.92 4.74 -17.28
C SER A 292 13.99 4.09 -16.23
N LYS A 293 12.81 3.62 -16.67
CA LYS A 293 11.91 2.81 -15.82
C LYS A 293 12.68 1.70 -15.09
N LYS A 294 12.50 1.61 -13.77
CA LYS A 294 13.08 0.53 -12.95
C LYS A 294 12.55 -0.85 -13.37
N PRO A 295 13.32 -1.94 -13.17
CA PRO A 295 12.85 -3.30 -13.46
C PRO A 295 11.68 -3.69 -12.55
N TRP A 296 10.81 -4.62 -12.99
CA TRP A 296 9.61 -5.01 -12.23
C TRP A 296 9.88 -5.44 -10.77
N GLY A 297 11.03 -6.09 -10.51
CA GLY A 297 11.44 -6.48 -9.16
C GLY A 297 11.47 -5.31 -8.17
N PHE A 298 11.85 -4.11 -8.63
CA PHE A 298 11.82 -2.89 -7.82
C PHE A 298 10.40 -2.59 -7.34
N TYR A 299 9.44 -2.54 -8.26
CA TYR A 299 8.05 -2.20 -7.92
C TYR A 299 7.42 -3.25 -7.02
N ARG A 300 7.70 -4.55 -7.25
CA ARG A 300 7.22 -5.62 -6.36
C ARG A 300 7.76 -5.44 -4.95
N ASP A 301 9.07 -5.32 -4.80
CA ASP A 301 9.71 -5.27 -3.48
C ASP A 301 9.31 -3.98 -2.73
N MET A 302 9.30 -2.84 -3.40
CA MET A 302 8.87 -1.57 -2.79
C MET A 302 7.37 -1.55 -2.46
N THR A 303 6.52 -2.24 -3.23
CA THR A 303 5.09 -2.38 -2.88
C THR A 303 4.90 -3.32 -1.68
N ARG A 304 5.75 -4.35 -1.54
CA ARG A 304 5.76 -5.21 -0.34
C ARG A 304 6.06 -4.37 0.90
N GLN A 305 7.11 -3.56 0.86
CA GLN A 305 7.45 -2.69 1.96
C GLN A 305 6.33 -1.65 2.23
N LEU A 306 5.77 -1.02 1.19
CA LEU A 306 4.62 -0.12 1.35
C LEU A 306 3.48 -0.77 2.16
N TRP A 307 3.19 -2.05 1.91
CA TRP A 307 2.19 -2.79 2.67
C TRP A 307 2.63 -3.07 4.11
N ASP A 308 3.90 -3.44 4.32
CA ASP A 308 4.42 -3.69 5.67
C ASP A 308 4.26 -2.44 6.56
N GLU A 309 4.53 -1.24 6.04
CA GLU A 309 4.34 0.01 6.78
C GLU A 309 2.87 0.35 7.06
N ALA A 310 1.98 0.10 6.10
CA ALA A 310 0.53 0.24 6.33
C ALA A 310 0.05 -0.74 7.40
N ARG A 311 0.60 -1.97 7.41
CA ARG A 311 0.32 -2.97 8.44
C ARG A 311 0.86 -2.54 9.79
N HIS A 312 2.05 -1.95 9.87
CA HIS A 312 2.58 -1.42 11.12
C HIS A 312 1.67 -0.33 11.69
N ALA A 313 1.14 0.57 10.85
CA ALA A 313 0.13 1.54 11.28
C ALA A 313 -1.09 0.89 11.94
N MET A 314 -1.62 -0.18 11.32
CA MET A 314 -2.74 -0.94 11.89
C MET A 314 -2.36 -1.68 13.18
N MET A 315 -1.11 -2.16 13.32
CA MET A 315 -0.63 -2.75 14.58
C MET A 315 -0.66 -1.73 15.72
N GLY A 316 -0.30 -0.47 15.45
CA GLY A 316 -0.41 0.63 16.40
C GLY A 316 -1.87 0.93 16.79
N GLU A 317 -2.77 0.99 15.80
CA GLU A 317 -4.21 1.16 16.05
C GLU A 317 -4.77 0.04 16.95
N VAL A 318 -4.46 -1.22 16.63
CA VAL A 318 -4.88 -2.38 17.44
C VAL A 318 -4.32 -2.28 18.85
N GLY A 319 -3.07 -1.80 19.01
CA GLY A 319 -2.43 -1.56 20.30
C GLY A 319 -3.21 -0.58 21.19
N PHE A 320 -3.70 0.53 20.63
CA PHE A 320 -4.57 1.45 21.35
C PHE A 320 -5.95 0.86 21.64
N ALA A 321 -6.60 0.27 20.62
CA ALA A 321 -7.96 -0.26 20.75
C ALA A 321 -8.04 -1.35 21.83
N ARG A 322 -7.09 -2.29 21.86
CA ARG A 322 -7.04 -3.35 22.89
C ARG A 322 -6.77 -2.82 24.30
N SER A 323 -6.15 -1.64 24.39
CA SER A 323 -5.88 -0.96 25.67
C SER A 323 -7.07 -0.12 26.16
N GLY A 324 -8.19 -0.16 25.41
CA GLY A 324 -9.38 0.64 25.71
C GLY A 324 -9.17 2.14 25.51
N VAL A 325 -8.14 2.54 24.77
CA VAL A 325 -7.82 3.95 24.51
C VAL A 325 -8.52 4.39 23.23
N ASN A 326 -9.27 5.47 23.32
CA ASN A 326 -9.82 6.16 22.15
C ASN A 326 -8.75 7.08 21.56
N TRP A 327 -7.81 6.50 20.80
CA TRP A 327 -6.66 7.23 20.26
C TRP A 327 -7.04 8.48 19.43
N PRO A 328 -8.15 8.54 18.66
CA PRO A 328 -8.55 9.75 17.94
C PRO A 328 -8.79 10.96 18.86
N ALA A 329 -9.21 10.73 20.11
CA ALA A 329 -9.43 11.80 21.07
C ALA A 329 -8.13 12.23 21.77
N THR A 330 -7.20 11.31 21.98
CA THR A 330 -6.06 11.48 22.90
C THR A 330 -4.71 11.71 22.21
N VAL A 331 -4.57 11.35 20.95
CA VAL A 331 -3.30 11.40 20.22
C VAL A 331 -3.43 12.31 19.01
N ARG A 332 -2.32 12.91 18.57
CA ARG A 332 -2.28 13.72 17.34
C ARG A 332 -1.28 13.10 16.37
N VAL A 333 -1.82 12.38 15.38
CA VAL A 333 -1.05 11.80 14.28
C VAL A 333 -1.11 12.76 13.11
N ASN A 334 0.02 13.40 12.83
CA ASN A 334 0.12 14.41 11.77
C ASN A 334 0.35 13.79 10.39
N SER A 335 0.46 14.64 9.37
CA SER A 335 0.82 14.26 8.00
C SER A 335 2.04 15.03 7.48
N THR A 336 2.82 15.63 8.37
CA THR A 336 3.79 16.66 7.99
C THR A 336 5.03 16.07 7.35
N TRP A 337 5.43 14.86 7.77
CA TRP A 337 6.57 14.15 7.20
C TRP A 337 6.32 13.73 5.76
N SER A 338 5.22 13.02 5.49
CA SER A 338 4.85 12.60 4.13
C SER A 338 4.59 13.80 3.22
N LYS A 339 3.94 14.86 3.74
CA LYS A 339 3.71 16.13 3.01
C LYS A 339 5.03 16.78 2.62
N GLY A 340 5.94 16.97 3.57
CA GLY A 340 7.24 17.61 3.34
C GLY A 340 8.06 16.85 2.29
N LEU A 341 8.15 15.53 2.42
CA LEU A 341 8.87 14.70 1.46
C LEU A 341 8.24 14.73 0.06
N ASN A 342 6.91 14.62 -0.03
CA ASN A 342 6.22 14.60 -1.32
C ASN A 342 6.28 15.93 -2.08
N GLN A 343 6.42 17.05 -1.38
CA GLN A 343 6.44 18.39 -1.98
C GLN A 343 7.86 18.91 -2.26
N GLN A 344 8.86 18.46 -1.50
CA GLN A 344 10.20 19.04 -1.53
C GLN A 344 11.25 18.14 -2.20
N LEU A 345 10.99 16.84 -2.33
CA LEU A 345 11.96 15.86 -2.82
C LEU A 345 11.51 15.12 -4.07
N THR A 346 12.47 14.76 -4.92
CA THR A 346 12.27 13.84 -6.04
C THR A 346 12.03 12.39 -5.55
N PRO A 347 11.49 11.48 -6.39
CA PRO A 347 11.35 10.06 -6.03
C PRO A 347 12.64 9.40 -5.53
N ARG A 348 13.79 9.72 -6.15
CA ARG A 348 15.10 9.17 -5.75
C ARG A 348 15.52 9.68 -4.37
N GLU A 349 15.32 10.96 -4.10
CA GLU A 349 15.65 11.56 -2.80
C GLU A 349 14.74 11.02 -1.70
N ARG A 350 13.43 10.85 -1.96
CA ARG A 350 12.51 10.20 -1.02
C ARG A 350 12.94 8.77 -0.67
N HIS A 351 13.34 7.98 -1.66
CA HIS A 351 13.87 6.63 -1.43
C HIS A 351 15.19 6.65 -0.63
N ALA A 352 16.04 7.65 -0.85
CA ALA A 352 17.27 7.82 -0.08
C ALA A 352 17.00 8.14 1.40
N VAL A 353 16.01 9.01 1.68
CA VAL A 353 15.57 9.32 3.05
C VAL A 353 15.00 8.08 3.73
N LEU A 354 14.15 7.33 3.03
CA LEU A 354 13.56 6.09 3.52
C LEU A 354 14.65 5.09 3.97
N TRP A 355 15.59 4.76 3.08
CA TRP A 355 16.67 3.83 3.42
C TRP A 355 17.59 4.34 4.54
N PHE A 356 17.88 5.65 4.57
CA PHE A 356 18.71 6.23 5.63
C PHE A 356 18.10 6.01 7.03
N ILE A 357 16.78 6.22 7.16
CA ILE A 357 16.05 5.99 8.41
C ILE A 357 16.09 4.51 8.80
N GLU A 358 15.73 3.61 7.89
CA GLU A 358 15.74 2.15 8.13
C GLU A 358 17.11 1.64 8.56
N GLN A 359 18.18 2.13 7.92
CA GLN A 359 19.53 1.75 8.27
C GLN A 359 19.90 2.17 9.70
N GLY A 360 19.39 3.32 10.17
CA GLY A 360 19.53 3.79 11.56
C GLY A 360 18.79 2.89 12.56
N LEU A 361 17.63 2.36 12.17
CA LEU A 361 16.80 1.46 12.98
C LEU A 361 17.45 0.07 13.22
N MET A 362 18.48 -0.30 12.46
CA MET A 362 19.24 -1.54 12.64
C MET A 362 20.32 -1.45 13.74
N SER A 363 20.50 -0.29 14.36
CA SER A 363 21.40 -0.12 15.51
C SER A 363 20.87 -0.79 16.78
N LYS A 364 21.71 -0.92 17.81
CA LYS A 364 21.28 -1.48 19.12
C LYS A 364 20.21 -0.65 19.82
N THR A 365 20.07 0.62 19.46
CA THR A 365 19.08 1.56 19.99
C THR A 365 17.82 1.64 19.12
N GLY A 366 17.75 0.92 18.00
CA GLY A 366 16.60 0.87 17.11
C GLY A 366 15.64 -0.28 17.44
N LYS A 367 15.25 -1.07 16.43
CA LYS A 367 14.17 -2.08 16.53
C LYS A 367 14.41 -3.14 17.59
N ARG A 368 15.68 -3.55 17.78
CA ARG A 368 16.06 -4.44 18.88
C ARG A 368 15.67 -3.87 20.26
N PHE A 369 15.93 -2.59 20.49
CA PHE A 369 15.60 -1.93 21.74
C PHE A 369 14.08 -1.85 21.94
N GLU A 370 13.32 -1.57 20.87
CA GLU A 370 11.85 -1.54 20.92
C GLU A 370 11.26 -2.91 21.26
N TRP A 371 11.84 -4.00 20.73
CA TRP A 371 11.46 -5.36 21.10
C TRP A 371 11.82 -5.71 22.55
N GLU A 372 13.03 -5.38 23.01
CA GLU A 372 13.46 -5.57 24.41
C GLU A 372 12.53 -4.81 25.38
N LEU A 373 12.14 -3.58 25.02
CA LEU A 373 11.20 -2.77 25.79
C LEU A 373 9.78 -3.37 25.77
N GLY A 374 9.30 -3.84 24.63
CA GLY A 374 8.02 -4.56 24.53
C GLY A 374 8.01 -5.79 25.44
N THR A 375 9.09 -6.55 25.47
CA THR A 375 9.26 -7.71 26.36
C THR A 375 9.24 -7.29 27.83
N ASP A 376 10.04 -6.29 28.20
CA ASP A 376 10.15 -5.81 29.60
C ASP A 376 8.85 -5.18 30.12
N SER A 377 8.04 -4.60 29.23
CA SER A 377 6.74 -4.03 29.58
C SER A 377 5.73 -5.04 30.12
N GLY A 378 5.92 -6.34 29.83
CA GLY A 378 4.96 -7.39 30.11
C GLY A 378 3.73 -7.41 29.20
N ASP A 379 3.65 -6.52 28.20
CA ASP A 379 2.58 -6.53 27.19
C ASP A 379 2.92 -7.48 26.04
N VAL A 380 2.29 -8.66 26.06
CA VAL A 380 2.50 -9.73 25.06
C VAL A 380 2.20 -9.32 23.62
N PHE A 381 1.31 -8.35 23.40
CA PHE A 381 1.01 -7.86 22.05
C PHE A 381 2.08 -6.88 21.61
N SER A 382 2.53 -6.00 22.51
CA SER A 382 3.66 -5.12 22.24
C SER A 382 4.92 -5.93 21.90
N GLU A 383 5.25 -6.98 22.65
CA GLU A 383 6.35 -7.88 22.30
C GLU A 383 6.19 -8.46 20.89
N LEU A 384 5.01 -9.02 20.60
CA LEU A 384 4.70 -9.65 19.32
C LEU A 384 4.84 -8.71 18.13
N ILE A 385 4.22 -7.52 18.19
CA ILE A 385 4.26 -6.61 17.03
C ILE A 385 5.67 -6.08 16.79
N GLN A 386 6.48 -5.88 17.84
CA GLN A 386 7.85 -5.42 17.70
C GLN A 386 8.78 -6.50 17.13
N ASP A 387 8.52 -7.77 17.41
CA ASP A 387 9.26 -8.89 16.80
C ASP A 387 9.00 -8.95 15.29
N PHE A 388 7.74 -8.87 14.86
CA PHE A 388 7.39 -8.87 13.43
C PHE A 388 7.86 -7.62 12.71
N ASP A 389 7.63 -6.44 13.29
CA ASP A 389 8.12 -5.17 12.76
C ASP A 389 9.65 -5.17 12.62
N TRP A 390 10.40 -5.69 13.59
CA TRP A 390 11.85 -5.85 13.44
C TRP A 390 12.22 -6.79 12.28
N ALA A 391 11.51 -7.90 12.12
CA ALA A 391 11.75 -8.82 10.99
C ALA A 391 11.48 -8.16 9.63
N ASP A 392 10.44 -7.32 9.54
CA ASP A 392 10.09 -6.56 8.33
C ASP A 392 11.17 -5.51 8.02
N GLU A 393 11.71 -4.83 9.02
CA GLU A 393 12.75 -3.80 8.84
C GLU A 393 14.10 -4.39 8.38
N VAL A 394 14.38 -5.65 8.74
CA VAL A 394 15.51 -6.41 8.18
C VAL A 394 15.30 -6.66 6.68
N LEU A 395 14.06 -6.92 6.26
CA LEU A 395 13.68 -7.02 4.86
C LEU A 395 13.78 -5.66 4.16
N HIS A 396 13.29 -4.58 4.76
CA HIS A 396 13.34 -3.21 4.20
C HIS A 396 14.79 -2.78 3.94
N ALA A 397 15.68 -2.97 4.92
CA ALA A 397 17.10 -2.69 4.75
C ALA A 397 17.74 -3.51 3.60
N ARG A 398 17.24 -4.73 3.32
CA ARG A 398 17.68 -5.52 2.16
C ARG A 398 17.13 -4.95 0.84
N ILE A 399 15.87 -4.51 0.82
CA ILE A 399 15.23 -3.87 -0.34
C ILE A 399 16.00 -2.59 -0.70
N GLY A 400 16.27 -1.71 0.26
CA GLY A 400 17.06 -0.50 0.00
C GLY A 400 18.51 -0.79 -0.39
N ARG A 401 19.13 -1.85 0.15
CA ARG A 401 20.44 -2.31 -0.35
C ARG A 401 20.41 -2.70 -1.83
N GLU A 402 19.37 -3.40 -2.26
CA GLU A 402 19.21 -3.83 -3.66
C GLU A 402 18.94 -2.66 -4.60
N TRP A 403 18.04 -1.76 -4.20
CA TRP A 403 17.43 -0.80 -5.12
C TRP A 403 17.93 0.64 -4.99
N TYR A 404 18.72 0.92 -3.96
CA TYR A 404 19.29 2.24 -3.70
C TYR A 404 20.81 2.18 -3.48
N VAL A 405 21.29 1.38 -2.53
CA VAL A 405 22.73 1.38 -2.15
C VAL A 405 23.63 0.91 -3.28
N LYS A 406 23.18 -0.01 -4.14
CA LYS A 406 23.95 -0.47 -5.31
C LYS A 406 24.32 0.63 -6.31
N ASP A 407 23.65 1.78 -6.26
CA ASP A 407 23.98 2.94 -7.08
C ASP A 407 25.18 3.73 -6.54
N PHE A 408 25.74 3.34 -5.38
CA PHE A 408 26.85 4.02 -4.70
C PHE A 408 28.06 3.11 -4.54
N GLU A 409 29.26 3.70 -4.46
CA GLU A 409 30.50 2.95 -4.24
C GLU A 409 30.57 2.32 -2.85
N THR A 410 30.01 3.00 -1.84
CA THR A 410 30.04 2.57 -0.44
C THR A 410 28.69 2.80 0.24
N THR A 411 28.45 2.06 1.33
CA THR A 411 27.24 2.24 2.16
C THR A 411 27.25 3.59 2.88
N GLU A 412 28.43 4.08 3.24
CA GLU A 412 28.63 5.39 3.86
C GLU A 412 28.24 6.53 2.92
N ALA A 413 28.63 6.46 1.63
CA ALA A 413 28.24 7.47 0.64
C ALA A 413 26.72 7.50 0.40
N ALA A 414 26.07 6.34 0.41
CA ALA A 414 24.61 6.25 0.36
C ALA A 414 23.98 6.90 1.61
N ALA A 415 24.52 6.64 2.81
CA ALA A 415 24.01 7.22 4.05
C ALA A 415 24.19 8.74 4.10
N GLU A 416 25.34 9.25 3.66
CA GLU A 416 25.61 10.69 3.55
C GLU A 416 24.62 11.37 2.59
N TYR A 417 24.34 10.76 1.43
CA TYR A 417 23.36 11.28 0.49
C TYR A 417 21.94 11.27 1.07
N GLY A 418 21.52 10.18 1.72
CA GLY A 418 20.20 10.09 2.37
C GLY A 418 20.02 11.13 3.47
N ASN A 419 21.01 11.32 4.34
CA ASN A 419 20.99 12.35 5.37
C ASN A 419 20.92 13.76 4.76
N ALA A 420 21.72 14.03 3.71
CA ALA A 420 21.70 15.30 3.01
C ALA A 420 20.34 15.57 2.34
N CYS A 421 19.67 14.55 1.82
CA CYS A 421 18.31 14.67 1.29
C CYS A 421 17.30 15.01 2.38
N TRP A 422 17.39 14.35 3.55
CA TRP A 422 16.48 14.65 4.67
C TRP A 422 16.68 16.07 5.19
N ASN A 423 17.92 16.57 5.23
CA ASN A 423 18.23 17.95 5.63
C ASN A 423 17.64 19.02 4.70
N LYS A 424 17.28 18.68 3.45
CA LYS A 424 16.57 19.62 2.56
C LYS A 424 15.14 19.89 2.99
N VAL A 425 14.55 18.98 3.76
CA VAL A 425 13.15 19.04 4.15
C VAL A 425 12.99 20.00 5.31
N VAL A 426 12.52 21.21 5.01
CA VAL A 426 12.31 22.23 6.03
C VAL A 426 11.02 21.94 6.78
N SER A 427 11.11 21.85 8.11
CA SER A 427 9.95 21.83 9.00
C SER A 427 9.35 23.23 9.07
N GLU A 428 8.08 23.37 8.72
CA GLU A 428 7.35 24.64 8.80
C GLU A 428 6.69 24.83 10.18
N TRP A 429 7.28 24.30 11.26
CA TRP A 429 6.74 24.30 12.62
C TRP A 429 6.17 25.67 13.04
N GLU A 430 7.00 26.72 13.09
CA GLU A 430 6.55 28.06 13.53
C GLU A 430 5.52 28.65 12.57
N LYS A 431 5.68 28.40 11.27
CA LYS A 431 4.74 28.88 10.25
C LYS A 431 3.35 28.26 10.41
N TRP A 432 3.24 26.95 10.66
CA TRP A 432 1.93 26.32 10.89
C TRP A 432 1.24 26.85 12.15
N LYS A 433 2.03 27.24 13.16
CA LYS A 433 1.51 27.93 14.34
C LYS A 433 1.04 29.34 14.03
N GLU A 434 1.84 30.13 13.32
CA GLU A 434 1.48 31.50 12.89
C GLU A 434 0.25 31.53 11.97
N GLU A 435 0.09 30.52 11.12
CA GLU A 435 -1.08 30.35 10.24
C GLU A 435 -2.32 29.80 10.97
N GLY A 436 -2.19 29.44 12.26
CA GLY A 436 -3.29 28.91 13.08
C GLY A 436 -3.70 27.48 12.69
N LEU A 437 -2.82 26.73 12.02
CA LEU A 437 -3.08 25.33 11.64
C LEU A 437 -2.91 24.39 12.84
N THR A 438 -2.10 24.76 13.82
CA THR A 438 -1.84 23.98 15.04
C THR A 438 -1.29 24.86 16.16
N GLU A 439 -1.52 24.46 17.41
CA GLU A 439 -0.82 25.02 18.57
C GLU A 439 0.33 24.11 19.04
N HIS A 440 0.57 23.00 18.33
CA HIS A 440 1.46 21.92 18.75
C HIS A 440 1.20 21.46 20.19
N HIS A 441 -0.09 21.29 20.54
CA HIS A 441 -0.52 20.86 21.86
C HIS A 441 0.17 19.55 22.28
N ASN A 442 0.77 19.56 23.47
CA ASN A 442 1.30 18.36 24.11
C ASN A 442 0.14 17.46 24.59
N TRP A 443 -0.16 16.45 23.80
CA TRP A 443 -1.27 15.51 24.03
C TRP A 443 -0.93 14.35 24.98
N TRP A 444 0.35 14.17 25.35
CA TRP A 444 0.78 13.04 26.20
C TRP A 444 0.08 12.97 27.57
N PRO A 445 -0.09 14.08 28.32
CA PRO A 445 -0.77 14.05 29.62
C PRO A 445 -2.20 13.49 29.54
N ASP A 446 -2.92 13.75 28.45
CA ASP A 446 -4.29 13.29 28.27
C ASP A 446 -4.34 11.79 27.99
N LEU A 447 -3.48 11.32 27.08
CA LEU A 447 -3.30 9.88 26.81
C LEU A 447 -2.93 9.12 28.09
N TYR A 448 -1.91 9.57 28.82
CA TYR A 448 -1.42 8.84 29.99
C TYR A 448 -2.46 8.80 31.11
N ARG A 449 -3.24 9.87 31.33
CA ARG A 449 -4.35 9.86 32.29
C ARG A 449 -5.45 8.89 31.88
N GLU A 450 -5.79 8.79 30.60
CA GLU A 450 -6.77 7.81 30.10
C GLU A 450 -6.27 6.37 30.34
N VAL A 451 -5.00 6.11 30.05
CA VAL A 451 -4.35 4.81 30.32
C VAL A 451 -4.42 4.46 31.81
N CYS A 452 -4.00 5.36 32.70
CA CYS A 452 -4.05 5.15 34.14
C CYS A 452 -5.49 4.91 34.63
N LYS A 453 -6.45 5.68 34.12
CA LYS A 453 -7.88 5.49 34.40
C LYS A 453 -8.36 4.09 33.99
N ASN A 454 -7.98 3.62 32.80
CA ASN A 454 -8.35 2.27 32.33
C ASN A 454 -7.71 1.16 33.17
N ARG A 455 -6.53 1.41 33.74
CA ARG A 455 -5.83 0.50 34.67
C ARG A 455 -6.34 0.60 36.11
N GLY A 456 -7.11 1.62 36.46
CA GLY A 456 -7.53 1.88 37.84
C GLY A 456 -6.38 2.38 38.74
N GLU A 457 -5.41 3.07 38.14
CA GLU A 457 -4.20 3.58 38.80
C GLU A 457 -4.22 5.12 38.88
N GLU A 458 -3.57 5.68 39.90
CA GLU A 458 -3.29 7.12 39.95
C GLU A 458 -2.10 7.47 39.04
N PRO A 459 -2.20 8.51 38.18
CA PRO A 459 -1.11 8.89 37.28
C PRO A 459 0.14 9.34 38.03
N ASP A 460 1.32 8.78 37.70
CA ASP A 460 2.60 9.27 38.21
C ASP A 460 2.84 10.72 37.73
N PRO A 461 2.96 11.71 38.63
CA PRO A 461 3.16 13.12 38.25
C PRO A 461 4.39 13.35 37.38
N ARG A 462 5.44 12.52 37.51
CA ARG A 462 6.68 12.63 36.71
C ARG A 462 6.43 12.25 35.26
N VAL A 463 5.66 11.20 35.02
CA VAL A 463 5.31 10.72 33.68
C VAL A 463 4.34 11.69 33.01
N VAL A 464 3.35 12.20 33.76
CA VAL A 464 2.41 13.24 33.28
C VAL A 464 3.12 14.52 32.86
N ALA A 465 4.24 14.87 33.50
CA ALA A 465 4.95 16.13 33.27
C ALA A 465 5.84 16.15 32.01
N TYR A 466 5.86 15.08 31.21
CA TYR A 466 6.62 15.06 29.96
C TYR A 466 6.13 16.11 28.97
N ASP A 467 7.05 16.92 28.42
CA ASP A 467 6.75 18.11 27.61
C ASP A 467 7.85 18.43 26.58
N ARG A 468 8.36 17.40 25.90
CA ARG A 468 9.31 17.57 24.78
C ARG A 468 8.58 17.43 23.45
N SER A 469 9.02 18.20 22.46
CA SER A 469 8.41 18.28 21.13
C SER A 469 9.46 18.17 20.02
N TYR A 470 9.02 18.02 18.76
CA TYR A 470 9.93 17.97 17.59
C TYR A 470 10.36 19.36 17.08
N ALA A 471 10.24 20.42 17.87
CA ALA A 471 10.58 21.78 17.42
C ALA A 471 12.07 21.94 17.09
N GLU A 472 12.94 21.29 17.86
CA GLU A 472 14.40 21.45 17.77
C GLU A 472 15.13 20.16 17.36
N THR A 473 14.44 19.02 17.38
CA THR A 473 15.01 17.68 17.18
C THR A 473 14.16 16.85 16.22
N ARG A 474 14.82 16.10 15.34
CA ARG A 474 14.19 15.15 14.42
C ARG A 474 13.89 13.82 15.13
N ALA A 475 13.09 12.98 14.49
CA ALA A 475 12.78 11.63 14.96
C ALA A 475 14.02 10.71 15.11
N ASP A 476 15.13 11.00 14.41
CA ASP A 476 16.42 10.30 14.60
C ASP A 476 17.30 10.92 15.70
N LEU A 477 16.73 11.81 16.52
CA LEU A 477 17.37 12.52 17.64
C LEU A 477 18.50 13.49 17.22
N GLN A 478 18.66 13.75 15.93
CA GLN A 478 19.54 14.82 15.45
C GLN A 478 18.89 16.18 15.68
N LYS A 479 19.70 17.17 16.07
CA LYS A 479 19.24 18.55 16.16
C LYS A 479 18.98 19.10 14.77
N ILE A 480 17.93 19.89 14.65
CA ILE A 480 17.67 20.71 13.46
C ILE A 480 18.64 21.90 13.57
N ASP A 481 19.60 21.99 12.66
CA ASP A 481 20.52 23.13 12.63
C ASP A 481 19.70 24.42 12.45
N SER A 482 19.81 25.34 13.42
CA SER A 482 19.03 26.58 13.46
C SER A 482 19.50 27.67 12.49
N ASP A 483 20.27 27.32 11.46
CA ASP A 483 20.87 28.26 10.50
C ASP A 483 20.50 27.91 9.05
N SER A 484 19.37 28.46 8.59
CA SER A 484 19.17 28.85 7.18
C SER A 484 18.15 29.97 7.07
#